data_AF-A0A809E8U1-F1
#
_entry.id   AF-A0A809E8U1-F1
#
_cell.length_a   1.000
_cell.length_b   1.000
_cell.length_c   1.000
_cell.angle_alpha   90.00
_cell.angle_beta   90.00
_cell.angle_gamma   90.00
#
_symmetry.space_group_name_H-M   'P 1'
#
loop_
_entity.id
_entity.type
_entity.pdbx_description
1 polymer ?
#
loop_
_entity_poly.entity_id
_entity_poly.type
_entity_poly.pdbx_seq_one_letter_code
_entity_poly.pdbx_strand_id
1 'polypeptide(L)'
;MDLARKHHPALTRYLARLEAAYQSNITLSPIEDIDHIEAIIKGLNIADPMLNLHFDKMGAEDSREQIRGYVLAKKLEAELRLEPRQRSSDGWREIIDDGEHRIAMGVQCSKSSNDVSIVVIDSRFMDLASFKAGSGRKWQRVLEAITSSIQAKLGPSAPPVRLQMTFCATNTQESPEGGDIFALSAAKKMASDPAMRMLPGAMLRMMAKGRFHGGIQFVKEEKAARLLPLSLYKHATSKRVLNDYWAKRTGSGFAKGEGPGSKVNKKGQTLLERYAANEIQRPVRADSNSDEAQSIDLNYPLLRTYSNSYEAKRIDLIRTALASLTHHHLA
;
A
#
# COMPACT_ATOMS: atom_id res chain seq x y z
N MET A 1 10.04 23.12 15.03
CA MET A 1 8.99 23.49 14.05
C MET A 1 9.38 24.65 13.15
N ASP A 2 10.11 25.66 13.63
CA ASP A 2 10.45 26.83 12.80
C ASP A 2 11.35 26.52 11.60
N LEU A 3 12.26 25.56 11.73
CA LEU A 3 13.06 25.07 10.60
C LEU A 3 12.19 24.36 9.53
N ALA A 4 11.20 23.56 9.95
CA ALA A 4 10.24 22.91 9.05
C ALA A 4 9.40 23.93 8.28
N ARG A 5 8.93 24.98 8.98
CA ARG A 5 8.18 26.08 8.37
C ARG A 5 9.00 26.83 7.32
N LYS A 6 10.31 26.96 7.52
CA LYS A 6 11.22 27.62 6.57
C LYS A 6 11.49 26.77 5.33
N HIS A 7 11.78 25.48 5.50
CA HIS A 7 12.23 24.61 4.40
C HIS A 7 11.10 23.83 3.71
N HIS A 8 10.01 23.54 4.41
CA HIS A 8 8.85 22.81 3.91
C HIS A 8 7.52 23.49 4.31
N PRO A 9 7.29 24.75 3.90
CA PRO A 9 6.15 25.55 4.35
C PRO A 9 4.80 24.95 3.96
N ALA A 10 4.67 24.41 2.74
CA ALA A 10 3.40 23.84 2.24
C ALA A 10 2.98 22.60 3.06
N LEU A 11 3.88 21.61 3.18
CA LEU A 11 3.61 20.40 3.96
C LEU A 11 3.38 20.71 5.44
N THR A 12 4.06 21.72 6.00
CA THR A 12 3.82 22.16 7.38
C THR A 12 2.43 22.79 7.56
N ARG A 13 1.96 23.61 6.61
CA ARG A 13 0.59 24.16 6.64
C ARG A 13 -0.47 23.07 6.47
N TYR A 14 -0.22 22.11 5.59
CA TYR A 14 -1.11 20.97 5.40
C TYR A 14 -1.23 20.15 6.69
N LEU A 15 -0.10 19.85 7.35
CA LEU A 15 -0.10 19.19 8.66
C LEU A 15 -0.93 19.97 9.70
N ALA A 16 -0.76 21.29 9.80
CA ALA A 16 -1.50 22.10 10.76
C ALA A 16 -3.02 22.06 10.51
N ARG A 17 -3.44 22.08 9.23
CA ARG A 17 -4.87 21.93 8.86
C ARG A 17 -5.41 20.55 9.20
N LEU A 18 -4.63 19.49 8.97
CA LEU A 18 -5.00 18.13 9.35
C LEU A 18 -5.14 17.97 10.87
N GLU A 19 -4.22 18.54 11.64
CA GLU A 19 -4.25 18.50 13.10
C GLU A 19 -5.46 19.25 13.65
N ALA A 20 -5.74 20.45 13.13
CA ALA A 20 -6.93 21.22 13.50
C ALA A 20 -8.22 20.46 13.16
N ALA A 21 -8.32 19.90 11.96
CA ALA A 21 -9.48 19.11 11.53
C ALA A 21 -9.68 17.88 12.44
N TYR A 22 -8.61 17.14 12.75
CA TYR A 22 -8.65 15.97 13.61
C TYR A 22 -9.08 16.33 15.04
N GLN A 23 -8.58 17.43 15.60
CA GLN A 23 -8.95 17.92 16.94
C GLN A 23 -10.40 18.41 17.01
N SER A 24 -10.89 19.06 15.95
CA SER A 24 -12.27 19.54 15.85
C SER A 24 -13.26 18.44 15.43
N ASN A 25 -12.80 17.19 15.28
CA ASN A 25 -13.59 16.07 14.78
C ASN A 25 -14.32 16.36 13.45
N ILE A 26 -13.66 17.09 12.56
CA ILE A 26 -14.14 17.33 11.20
C ILE A 26 -13.25 16.62 10.20
N THR A 27 -13.84 16.19 9.10
CA THR A 27 -13.05 15.70 7.96
C THR A 27 -12.48 16.92 7.23
N LEU A 28 -11.18 16.93 6.92
CA LEU A 28 -10.57 17.97 6.09
C LEU A 28 -11.00 17.77 4.62
N SER A 29 -11.34 18.83 3.90
CA SER A 29 -11.54 18.82 2.44
C SER A 29 -10.98 20.11 1.82
N PRO A 30 -10.25 20.05 0.70
CA PRO A 30 -9.75 18.85 0.05
C PRO A 30 -8.64 18.17 0.89
N ILE A 31 -8.37 16.90 0.58
CA ILE A 31 -7.18 16.17 1.06
C ILE A 31 -6.06 16.34 0.02
N GLU A 32 -4.89 16.77 0.48
CA GLU A 32 -3.74 17.15 -0.36
C GLU A 32 -2.58 16.13 -0.23
N ASP A 33 -2.90 14.87 0.11
CA ASP A 33 -1.90 13.82 0.31
C ASP A 33 -1.03 13.62 -0.93
N ILE A 34 -1.65 13.60 -2.11
CA ILE A 34 -0.98 13.41 -3.40
C ILE A 34 -0.05 14.57 -3.78
N ASP A 35 -0.46 15.81 -3.49
CA ASP A 35 0.32 17.03 -3.78
C ASP A 35 1.62 17.07 -2.96
N HIS A 36 1.68 16.27 -1.90
CA HIS A 36 2.82 16.18 -0.99
C HIS A 36 3.49 14.81 -0.97
N ILE A 37 3.08 13.87 -1.84
CA ILE A 37 3.51 12.47 -1.75
C ILE A 37 5.03 12.31 -1.88
N GLU A 38 5.67 13.09 -2.75
CA GLU A 38 7.13 13.02 -2.95
C GLU A 38 7.90 13.47 -1.71
N ALA A 39 7.46 14.56 -1.06
CA ALA A 39 8.08 15.06 0.18
C ALA A 39 7.86 14.07 1.33
N ILE A 40 6.66 13.49 1.42
CA ILE A 40 6.33 12.47 2.41
C ILE A 40 7.24 11.24 2.21
N ILE A 41 7.34 10.71 1.00
CA ILE A 41 8.19 9.56 0.66
C ILE A 41 9.66 9.85 0.96
N LYS A 42 10.17 11.03 0.57
CA LYS A 42 11.55 11.43 0.86
C LYS A 42 11.83 11.43 2.36
N GLY A 43 10.97 12.07 3.15
CA GLY A 43 11.12 12.09 4.61
C GLY A 43 11.01 10.70 5.24
N LEU A 44 10.11 9.85 4.75
CA LEU A 44 9.97 8.48 5.24
C LEU A 44 11.18 7.60 4.90
N ASN A 45 11.79 7.76 3.73
CA ASN A 45 13.02 7.04 3.37
C ASN A 45 14.24 7.51 4.19
N ILE A 46 14.31 8.79 4.57
CA ILE A 46 15.33 9.27 5.51
C ILE A 46 15.10 8.65 6.90
N ALA A 47 13.85 8.59 7.34
CA ALA A 47 13.48 8.01 8.64
C ALA A 47 13.76 6.50 8.73
N ASP A 48 13.60 5.80 7.61
CA ASP A 48 13.78 4.36 7.50
C ASP A 48 14.38 4.02 6.12
N PRO A 49 15.73 3.98 6.00
CA PRO A 49 16.39 3.68 4.73
C PRO A 49 16.04 2.29 4.15
N MET A 50 15.63 1.35 5.00
CA MET A 50 15.19 0.01 4.57
C MET A 50 13.83 0.04 3.88
N LEU A 51 13.07 1.12 4.03
CA LEU A 51 11.80 1.30 3.34
C LEU A 51 11.98 1.36 1.83
N ASN A 52 13.02 2.06 1.34
CA ASN A 52 13.37 2.19 -0.08
C ASN A 52 12.12 2.39 -0.95
N LEU A 53 11.33 3.40 -0.60
CA LEU A 53 10.04 3.70 -1.17
C LEU A 53 10.16 4.59 -2.38
N HIS A 54 9.43 4.25 -3.44
CA HIS A 54 9.30 5.04 -4.64
C HIS A 54 7.84 5.35 -4.95
N PHE A 55 7.63 6.26 -5.89
CA PHE A 55 6.31 6.61 -6.41
C PHE A 55 6.34 6.47 -7.93
N ASP A 56 5.30 5.86 -8.47
CA ASP A 56 5.06 5.78 -9.91
C ASP A 56 3.59 6.12 -10.19
N LYS A 57 3.36 6.76 -11.34
CA LYS A 57 2.03 7.01 -11.87
C LYS A 57 1.81 6.16 -13.12
N MET A 58 0.81 5.30 -13.08
CA MET A 58 0.50 4.34 -14.14
C MET A 58 -0.82 4.68 -14.83
N GLY A 59 -0.73 5.17 -16.06
CA GLY A 59 -1.88 5.37 -16.93
C GLY A 59 -2.47 4.06 -17.44
N ALA A 60 -3.80 4.02 -17.57
CA ALA A 60 -4.53 2.88 -18.12
C ALA A 60 -4.06 2.52 -19.55
N GLU A 61 -3.74 3.54 -20.35
CA GLU A 61 -3.40 3.42 -21.78
C GLU A 61 -1.93 3.72 -22.10
N ASP A 62 -1.05 3.77 -21.08
CA ASP A 62 0.38 4.08 -21.30
C ASP A 62 1.05 3.13 -22.31
N SER A 63 1.71 3.68 -23.32
CA SER A 63 2.49 2.93 -24.32
C SER A 63 3.63 2.13 -23.68
N ARG A 64 4.23 1.20 -24.43
CA ARG A 64 5.39 0.43 -23.97
C ARG A 64 6.56 1.34 -23.60
N GLU A 65 6.76 2.43 -24.34
CA GLU A 65 7.77 3.44 -24.10
C GLU A 65 7.52 4.18 -22.77
N GLN A 66 6.27 4.56 -22.49
CA GLN A 66 5.88 5.16 -21.22
C GLN A 66 6.08 4.18 -20.04
N ILE A 67 5.70 2.91 -20.22
CA ILE A 67 5.89 1.87 -19.18
C ILE A 67 7.38 1.66 -18.86
N ARG A 68 8.27 1.72 -19.88
CA ARG A 68 9.73 1.67 -19.65
C ARG A 68 10.25 2.88 -18.86
N GLY A 69 9.50 3.98 -18.85
CA GLY A 69 9.80 5.21 -18.12
C GLY A 69 9.58 5.11 -16.60
N TYR A 70 8.75 4.15 -16.16
CA TYR A 70 8.41 3.96 -14.74
C TYR A 70 9.66 3.66 -13.88
N VAL A 71 9.62 4.11 -12.64
CA VAL A 71 10.63 3.78 -11.62
C VAL A 71 10.72 2.26 -11.44
N LEU A 72 9.59 1.55 -11.42
CA LEU A 72 9.50 0.09 -11.38
C LEU A 72 10.35 -0.57 -12.45
N ALA A 73 10.14 -0.17 -13.71
CA ALA A 73 10.80 -0.75 -14.87
C ALA A 73 12.31 -0.48 -14.81
N LYS A 74 12.71 0.76 -14.51
CA LYS A 74 14.12 1.17 -14.41
C LYS A 74 14.85 0.46 -13.29
N LYS A 75 14.23 0.32 -12.11
CA LYS A 75 14.83 -0.39 -10.97
C LYS A 75 14.93 -1.88 -11.22
N LEU A 76 13.90 -2.51 -11.78
CA LEU A 76 13.96 -3.93 -12.19
C LEU A 76 15.08 -4.18 -13.19
N GLU A 77 15.20 -3.33 -14.21
CA GLU A 77 16.28 -3.41 -15.19
C GLU A 77 17.65 -3.29 -14.53
N ALA A 78 17.83 -2.32 -13.62
CA ALA A 78 19.09 -2.12 -12.91
C ALA A 78 19.45 -3.33 -12.03
N GLU A 79 18.52 -3.85 -11.23
CA GLU A 79 18.76 -5.02 -10.36
C GLU A 79 19.01 -6.30 -11.18
N LEU A 80 18.27 -6.51 -12.27
CA LEU A 80 18.43 -7.72 -13.09
C LEU A 80 19.70 -7.73 -13.94
N ARG A 81 20.32 -6.56 -14.18
CA ARG A 81 21.67 -6.45 -14.77
C ARG A 81 22.79 -6.83 -13.81
N LEU A 82 22.56 -6.76 -12.50
CA LEU A 82 23.55 -7.19 -11.52
C LEU A 82 23.64 -8.71 -11.50
N GLU A 83 24.83 -9.22 -11.15
CA GLU A 83 25.00 -10.64 -10.84
C GLU A 83 24.05 -11.03 -9.70
N PRO A 84 23.40 -12.22 -9.74
CA PRO A 84 22.36 -12.56 -8.78
C PRO A 84 22.74 -12.36 -7.31
N ARG A 85 23.99 -12.61 -6.94
CA ARG A 85 24.49 -12.46 -5.56
C ARG A 85 24.64 -11.01 -5.10
N GLN A 86 24.77 -10.07 -6.03
CA GLN A 86 24.92 -8.63 -5.76
C GLN A 86 23.59 -7.90 -5.57
N ARG A 87 22.47 -8.52 -5.94
CA ARG A 87 21.13 -7.95 -5.85
C ARG A 87 20.67 -7.70 -4.41
N SER A 88 19.81 -6.71 -4.23
CA SER A 88 19.26 -6.36 -2.91
C SER A 88 18.48 -7.53 -2.29
N SER A 89 18.79 -7.88 -1.03
CA SER A 89 18.01 -8.87 -0.26
C SER A 89 16.67 -8.35 0.19
N ASP A 90 16.59 -7.06 0.48
CA ASP A 90 15.43 -6.47 1.18
C ASP A 90 14.42 -5.86 0.23
N GLY A 91 14.75 -5.84 -1.07
CA GLY A 91 13.88 -5.33 -2.11
C GLY A 91 13.65 -3.82 -1.99
N TRP A 92 12.56 -3.36 -2.59
CA TRP A 92 12.09 -1.98 -2.49
C TRP A 92 10.57 -1.94 -2.48
N ARG A 93 10.01 -0.79 -2.12
CA ARG A 93 8.56 -0.57 -2.07
C ARG A 93 8.20 0.51 -3.06
N GLU A 94 6.98 0.46 -3.56
CA GLU A 94 6.43 1.49 -4.44
C GLU A 94 5.01 1.82 -4.04
N ILE A 95 4.66 3.10 -4.16
CA ILE A 95 3.29 3.54 -4.23
C ILE A 95 2.96 3.74 -5.70
N ILE A 96 1.93 3.06 -6.18
CA ILE A 96 1.47 3.17 -7.56
C ILE A 96 0.16 3.95 -7.57
N ASP A 97 0.16 5.10 -8.21
CA ASP A 97 -1.05 5.83 -8.58
C ASP A 97 -1.60 5.27 -9.90
N ASP A 98 -2.75 4.61 -9.86
CA ASP A 98 -3.40 4.06 -11.06
C ASP A 98 -4.28 5.05 -11.82
N GLY A 99 -4.31 6.32 -11.40
CA GLY A 99 -5.17 7.38 -11.91
C GLY A 99 -6.42 7.60 -11.06
N GLU A 100 -6.91 6.57 -10.37
CA GLU A 100 -8.09 6.63 -9.51
C GLU A 100 -7.73 6.41 -8.04
N HIS A 101 -6.73 5.57 -7.78
CA HIS A 101 -6.40 5.03 -6.48
C HIS A 101 -4.90 4.77 -6.35
N ARG A 102 -4.43 4.67 -5.10
CA ARG A 102 -3.03 4.45 -4.78
C ARG A 102 -2.90 3.10 -4.08
N ILE A 103 -2.03 2.26 -4.60
CA ILE A 103 -1.78 0.91 -4.07
C ILE A 103 -0.33 0.78 -3.61
N ALA A 104 -0.09 -0.12 -2.64
CA ALA A 104 1.26 -0.43 -2.20
C ALA A 104 1.79 -1.64 -2.96
N MET A 105 3.06 -1.57 -3.36
CA MET A 105 3.79 -2.66 -3.98
C MET A 105 5.10 -2.90 -3.22
N GLY A 106 5.45 -4.17 -3.02
CA GLY A 106 6.77 -4.61 -2.57
C GLY A 106 7.41 -5.50 -3.63
N VAL A 107 8.66 -5.23 -3.98
CA VAL A 107 9.37 -5.93 -5.06
C VAL A 107 10.65 -6.53 -4.53
N GLN A 108 10.92 -7.79 -4.87
CA GLN A 108 12.16 -8.48 -4.51
C GLN A 108 12.64 -9.37 -5.67
N CYS A 109 13.89 -9.14 -6.09
CA CYS A 109 14.57 -9.97 -7.08
C CYS A 109 15.19 -11.21 -6.42
N SER A 110 15.19 -12.32 -7.15
CA SER A 110 15.89 -13.55 -6.76
C SER A 110 17.41 -13.35 -6.77
N LYS A 111 18.08 -13.95 -5.78
CA LYS A 111 19.55 -14.01 -5.69
C LYS A 111 20.17 -15.21 -6.43
N SER A 112 19.36 -15.97 -7.16
CA SER A 112 19.83 -17.18 -7.86
C SER A 112 19.27 -17.34 -9.28
N SER A 113 18.34 -16.49 -9.71
CA SER A 113 17.65 -16.57 -11.00
C SER A 113 17.15 -15.20 -11.44
N ASN A 114 16.62 -15.05 -12.65
CA ASN A 114 15.96 -13.82 -13.12
C ASN A 114 14.48 -13.75 -12.72
N ASP A 115 14.13 -14.37 -11.59
CA ASP A 115 12.79 -14.32 -11.01
C ASP A 115 12.62 -13.10 -10.12
N VAL A 116 11.42 -12.53 -10.15
CA VAL A 116 11.04 -11.39 -9.31
C VAL A 116 9.71 -11.68 -8.67
N SER A 117 9.61 -11.50 -7.36
CA SER A 117 8.33 -11.48 -6.65
C SER A 117 7.87 -10.04 -6.45
N ILE A 118 6.64 -9.78 -6.85
CA ILE A 118 5.94 -8.52 -6.68
C ILE A 118 4.72 -8.81 -5.81
N VAL A 119 4.59 -8.14 -4.66
CA VAL A 119 3.42 -8.25 -3.78
C VAL A 119 2.68 -6.93 -3.80
N VAL A 120 1.39 -6.96 -4.15
CA VAL A 120 0.54 -5.77 -4.23
C VAL A 120 -0.55 -5.85 -3.17
N ILE A 121 -0.72 -4.76 -2.42
CA ILE A 121 -1.79 -4.56 -1.44
C ILE A 121 -2.61 -3.35 -1.87
N ASP A 122 -3.87 -3.61 -2.24
CA ASP A 122 -4.90 -2.60 -2.52
C ASP A 122 -5.85 -2.54 -1.32
N SER A 123 -6.12 -1.34 -0.80
CA SER A 123 -6.98 -1.16 0.36
C SER A 123 -8.47 -1.20 0.03
N ARG A 124 -8.85 -1.07 -1.24
CA ARG A 124 -10.25 -1.18 -1.68
C ARG A 124 -10.72 -2.64 -1.66
N PHE A 125 -12.04 -2.80 -1.71
CA PHE A 125 -12.63 -4.06 -2.13
C PHE A 125 -12.39 -4.25 -3.63
N MET A 126 -12.06 -5.48 -4.01
CA MET A 126 -12.03 -5.90 -5.41
C MET A 126 -12.26 -7.40 -5.46
N ASP A 127 -13.26 -7.85 -6.22
CA ASP A 127 -13.44 -9.27 -6.50
C ASP A 127 -12.63 -9.70 -7.74
N LEU A 128 -12.55 -11.01 -8.00
CA LEU A 128 -11.76 -11.56 -9.11
C LEU A 128 -12.28 -11.14 -10.50
N ALA A 129 -13.59 -11.03 -10.68
CA ALA A 129 -14.18 -10.64 -11.96
C ALA A 129 -13.91 -9.16 -12.24
N SER A 130 -14.14 -8.30 -11.26
CA SER A 130 -13.80 -6.87 -11.28
C SER A 130 -12.30 -6.65 -11.52
N PHE A 131 -11.45 -7.41 -10.83
CA PHE A 131 -10.01 -7.39 -11.06
C PHE A 131 -9.67 -7.76 -12.51
N LYS A 132 -10.20 -8.86 -13.03
CA LYS A 132 -9.93 -9.30 -14.41
C LYS A 132 -10.41 -8.30 -15.46
N ALA A 133 -11.55 -7.64 -15.22
CA ALA A 133 -12.10 -6.65 -16.13
C ALA A 133 -11.31 -5.33 -16.12
N GLY A 134 -10.84 -4.89 -14.95
CA GLY A 134 -10.09 -3.64 -14.79
C GLY A 134 -8.58 -3.88 -14.63
N SER A 135 -8.12 -3.77 -13.39
CA SER A 135 -6.70 -3.72 -13.01
C SER A 135 -5.85 -4.88 -13.53
N GLY A 136 -6.43 -6.08 -13.67
CA GLY A 136 -5.73 -7.27 -14.15
C GLY A 136 -5.23 -7.14 -15.58
N ARG A 137 -6.04 -6.58 -16.50
CA ARG A 137 -5.60 -6.32 -17.89
C ARG A 137 -4.48 -5.28 -17.92
N LYS A 138 -4.63 -4.21 -17.13
CA LYS A 138 -3.62 -3.15 -17.02
C LYS A 138 -2.28 -3.72 -16.53
N TRP A 139 -2.30 -4.47 -15.43
CA TRP A 139 -1.11 -5.08 -14.86
C TRP A 139 -0.47 -6.12 -15.79
N GLN A 140 -1.27 -6.90 -16.51
CA GLN A 140 -0.76 -7.89 -17.45
C GLN A 140 0.09 -7.21 -18.53
N ARG A 141 -0.46 -6.13 -19.13
CA ARG A 141 0.23 -5.30 -20.12
C ARG A 141 1.53 -4.69 -19.58
N VAL A 142 1.50 -4.16 -18.35
CA VAL A 142 2.68 -3.60 -17.69
C VAL A 142 3.76 -4.65 -17.47
N LEU A 143 3.41 -5.80 -16.90
CA LEU A 143 4.37 -6.88 -16.63
C LEU A 143 4.95 -7.45 -17.91
N GLU A 144 4.15 -7.63 -18.97
CA GLU A 144 4.63 -8.08 -20.28
C GLU A 144 5.60 -7.07 -20.89
N ALA A 145 5.25 -5.79 -20.91
CA ALA A 145 6.11 -4.74 -21.46
C ALA A 145 7.46 -4.65 -20.74
N ILE A 146 7.46 -4.71 -19.40
CA ILE A 146 8.68 -4.71 -18.59
C ILE A 146 9.49 -5.99 -18.84
N THR A 147 8.86 -7.16 -18.77
CA THR A 147 9.53 -8.46 -18.94
C THR A 147 10.21 -8.56 -20.30
N SER A 148 9.47 -8.28 -21.39
CA SER A 148 10.02 -8.33 -22.74
C SER A 148 11.14 -7.31 -22.95
N SER A 149 11.00 -6.11 -22.40
CA SER A 149 12.02 -5.06 -22.50
C SER A 149 13.31 -5.44 -21.79
N ILE A 150 13.23 -6.01 -20.58
CA ILE A 150 14.41 -6.44 -19.83
C ILE A 150 15.04 -7.67 -20.49
N GLN A 151 14.25 -8.66 -20.91
CA GLN A 151 14.75 -9.85 -21.59
C GLN A 151 15.54 -9.49 -22.86
N ALA A 152 15.03 -8.57 -23.67
CA ALA A 152 15.72 -8.10 -24.87
C ALA A 152 17.08 -7.46 -24.57
N LYS A 153 17.20 -6.75 -23.43
CA LYS A 153 18.43 -6.10 -22.99
C LYS A 153 19.45 -7.06 -22.37
N LEU A 154 18.99 -8.14 -21.74
CA LEU A 154 19.87 -9.19 -21.21
C LEU A 154 20.37 -10.14 -22.31
N GLY A 155 19.66 -10.21 -23.43
CA GLY A 155 20.02 -11.03 -24.59
C GLY A 155 19.42 -12.45 -24.55
N PRO A 156 19.49 -13.18 -25.67
CA PRO A 156 18.84 -14.49 -25.84
C PRO A 156 19.50 -15.61 -25.03
N SER A 157 20.77 -15.46 -24.65
CA SER A 157 21.50 -16.44 -23.83
C SER A 157 21.24 -16.30 -22.32
N ALA A 158 20.60 -15.21 -21.90
CA ALA A 158 20.28 -15.00 -20.49
C ALA A 158 19.09 -15.88 -20.05
N PRO A 159 19.09 -16.38 -18.80
CA PRO A 159 17.93 -17.08 -18.25
C PRO A 159 16.66 -16.23 -18.34
N PRO A 160 15.48 -16.85 -18.54
CA PRO A 160 14.22 -16.14 -18.73
C PRO A 160 13.88 -15.25 -17.53
N VAL A 161 13.51 -14.01 -17.81
CA VAL A 161 12.96 -13.08 -16.81
C VAL A 161 11.52 -13.48 -16.52
N ARG A 162 11.19 -13.71 -15.24
CA ARG A 162 9.83 -14.05 -14.80
C ARG A 162 9.41 -13.13 -13.67
N LEU A 163 8.37 -12.32 -13.91
CA LEU A 163 7.78 -11.46 -12.89
C LEU A 163 6.51 -12.15 -12.35
N GLN A 164 6.49 -12.49 -11.06
CA GLN A 164 5.32 -13.03 -10.38
C GLN A 164 4.69 -11.97 -9.49
N MET A 165 3.49 -11.51 -9.85
CA MET A 165 2.69 -10.61 -9.04
C MET A 165 1.69 -11.40 -8.18
N THR A 166 1.63 -11.09 -6.89
CA THR A 166 0.63 -11.57 -5.95
C THR A 166 -0.20 -10.36 -5.50
N PHE A 167 -1.44 -10.29 -5.97
CA PHE A 167 -2.33 -9.16 -5.74
C PHE A 167 -3.35 -9.49 -4.65
N CYS A 168 -3.40 -8.68 -3.60
CA CYS A 168 -4.37 -8.81 -2.51
C CYS A 168 -5.17 -7.52 -2.34
N ALA A 169 -6.49 -7.63 -2.38
CA ALA A 169 -7.41 -6.56 -1.98
C ALA A 169 -7.83 -6.79 -0.52
N THR A 170 -7.63 -5.81 0.36
CA THR A 170 -7.88 -5.97 1.81
C THR A 170 -9.25 -5.46 2.25
N ASN A 171 -9.91 -4.64 1.43
CA ASN A 171 -11.16 -3.97 1.77
C ASN A 171 -11.08 -3.15 3.09
N THR A 172 -9.88 -2.68 3.46
CA THR A 172 -9.70 -1.89 4.69
C THR A 172 -10.15 -0.44 4.53
N GLN A 173 -10.33 0.03 3.30
CA GLN A 173 -10.76 1.38 2.99
C GLN A 173 -12.16 1.38 2.37
N GLU A 174 -13.14 1.85 3.13
CA GLU A 174 -14.47 2.20 2.62
C GLU A 174 -14.64 3.73 2.46
N SER A 175 -13.63 4.54 2.84
CA SER A 175 -13.66 6.00 2.65
C SER A 175 -13.13 6.38 1.26
N PRO A 176 -13.70 7.42 0.61
CA PRO A 176 -13.15 7.94 -0.64
C PRO A 176 -11.78 8.63 -0.41
N GLU A 177 -11.59 9.19 0.78
CA GLU A 177 -10.38 9.91 1.19
C GLU A 177 -9.48 8.96 2.01
N GLY A 178 -8.31 8.60 1.48
CA GLY A 178 -7.37 7.75 2.24
C GLY A 178 -6.43 6.87 1.43
N GLY A 179 -6.61 6.73 0.11
CA GLY A 179 -5.84 5.80 -0.72
C GLY A 179 -4.33 5.91 -0.50
N ASP A 180 -3.79 7.13 -0.51
CA ASP A 180 -2.37 7.39 -0.27
C ASP A 180 -1.89 6.87 1.10
N ILE A 181 -2.69 7.08 2.15
CA ILE A 181 -2.30 6.73 3.53
C ILE A 181 -2.39 5.24 3.77
N PHE A 182 -3.38 4.57 3.19
CA PHE A 182 -3.44 3.12 3.21
C PHE A 182 -2.25 2.50 2.47
N ALA A 183 -1.93 3.01 1.29
CA ALA A 183 -0.78 2.56 0.51
C ALA A 183 0.55 2.80 1.26
N LEU A 184 0.78 4.00 1.79
CA LEU A 184 1.97 4.33 2.59
C LEU A 184 2.08 3.43 3.85
N SER A 185 0.97 3.21 4.55
CA SER A 185 0.94 2.33 5.71
C SER A 185 1.28 0.89 5.33
N ALA A 186 0.69 0.37 4.25
CA ALA A 186 0.97 -0.97 3.74
C ALA A 186 2.43 -1.12 3.29
N ALA A 187 3.00 -0.15 2.58
CA ALA A 187 4.41 -0.13 2.20
C ALA A 187 5.33 -0.18 3.43
N LYS A 188 5.04 0.59 4.49
CA LYS A 188 5.78 0.49 5.77
C LYS A 188 5.61 -0.86 6.45
N LYS A 189 4.50 -1.57 6.26
CA LYS A 189 4.34 -2.95 6.74
C LYS A 189 5.10 -3.96 5.90
N MET A 190 5.19 -3.78 4.59
CA MET A 190 6.12 -4.55 3.76
C MET A 190 7.58 -4.33 4.19
N ALA A 191 7.92 -3.08 4.55
CA ALA A 191 9.00 -2.62 5.43
C ALA A 191 9.37 -3.54 6.61
N SER A 192 8.48 -3.50 7.59
CA SER A 192 8.79 -3.74 8.99
C SER A 192 8.16 -5.01 9.56
N ASP A 193 7.10 -5.53 8.93
CA ASP A 193 6.36 -6.68 9.45
C ASP A 193 7.05 -7.99 9.04
N PRO A 194 7.43 -8.87 9.98
CA PRO A 194 8.13 -10.11 9.66
C PRO A 194 7.38 -11.00 8.65
N ALA A 195 6.06 -11.11 8.76
CA ALA A 195 5.27 -11.93 7.84
C ALA A 195 5.31 -11.36 6.42
N MET A 196 5.21 -10.04 6.29
CA MET A 196 5.30 -9.38 4.98
C MET A 196 6.73 -9.42 4.40
N ARG A 197 7.77 -9.27 5.23
CA ARG A 197 9.17 -9.37 4.76
C ARG A 197 9.50 -10.76 4.22
N MET A 198 8.93 -11.82 4.79
CA MET A 198 9.15 -13.19 4.34
C MET A 198 8.34 -13.57 3.09
N LEU A 199 7.26 -12.84 2.80
CA LEU A 199 6.31 -13.20 1.76
C LEU A 199 6.93 -13.26 0.35
N PRO A 200 7.68 -12.25 -0.13
CA PRO A 200 8.24 -12.33 -1.48
C PRO A 200 9.27 -13.46 -1.61
N GLY A 201 10.10 -13.68 -0.57
CA GLY A 201 10.99 -14.85 -0.51
C GLY A 201 10.25 -16.19 -0.58
N ALA A 202 9.06 -16.31 0.02
CA ALA A 202 8.22 -17.49 -0.13
C ALA A 202 7.70 -17.67 -1.56
N MET A 203 7.30 -16.58 -2.23
CA MET A 203 6.86 -16.62 -3.63
C MET A 203 8.00 -16.99 -4.57
N LEU A 204 9.20 -16.42 -4.38
CA LEU A 204 10.41 -16.79 -5.14
C LEU A 204 10.75 -18.28 -4.99
N ARG A 205 10.63 -18.85 -3.78
CA ARG A 205 10.81 -20.30 -3.58
C ARG A 205 9.79 -21.14 -4.34
N MET A 206 8.55 -20.64 -4.49
CA MET A 206 7.51 -21.33 -5.26
C MET A 206 7.80 -21.27 -6.76
N MET A 207 8.35 -20.16 -7.26
CA MET A 207 8.84 -20.04 -8.65
C MET A 207 10.02 -20.98 -8.93
N ALA A 208 11.00 -21.05 -8.01
CA ALA A 208 12.14 -21.95 -8.13
C ALA A 208 11.72 -23.43 -8.18
N LYS A 209 10.61 -23.79 -7.51
CA LYS A 209 10.01 -25.14 -7.55
C LYS A 209 9.10 -25.38 -8.76
N GLY A 210 9.02 -24.46 -9.71
CA GLY A 210 8.16 -24.57 -10.90
C GLY A 210 6.66 -24.52 -10.60
N ARG A 211 6.25 -24.08 -9.39
CA ARG A 211 4.83 -23.94 -9.04
C ARG A 211 4.21 -22.67 -9.59
N PHE A 212 5.05 -21.67 -9.89
CA PHE A 212 4.67 -20.42 -10.54
C PHE A 212 5.63 -20.16 -11.71
N HIS A 213 5.08 -19.69 -12.83
CA HIS A 213 5.81 -19.43 -14.07
C HIS A 213 5.90 -17.93 -14.41
N GLY A 214 5.54 -17.06 -13.47
CA GLY A 214 5.32 -15.63 -13.69
C GLY A 214 3.85 -15.31 -13.98
N GLY A 215 3.55 -14.03 -14.17
CA GLY A 215 2.21 -13.49 -14.37
C GLY A 215 1.56 -13.04 -13.06
N ILE A 216 0.23 -12.97 -13.06
CA ILE A 216 -0.54 -12.36 -11.97
C ILE A 216 -1.38 -13.40 -11.25
N GLN A 217 -1.20 -13.49 -9.93
CA GLN A 217 -2.07 -14.24 -9.03
C GLN A 217 -2.91 -13.26 -8.22
N PHE A 218 -4.21 -13.21 -8.49
CA PHE A 218 -5.17 -12.57 -7.60
C PHE A 218 -5.46 -13.50 -6.40
N VAL A 219 -5.27 -12.99 -5.19
CA VAL A 219 -5.49 -13.72 -3.95
C VAL A 219 -6.89 -13.43 -3.43
N LYS A 220 -7.78 -14.43 -3.51
CA LYS A 220 -9.13 -14.36 -2.94
C LYS A 220 -9.07 -14.08 -1.43
N GLU A 221 -10.09 -13.41 -0.92
CA GLU A 221 -10.15 -12.89 0.45
C GLU A 221 -9.84 -13.94 1.53
N GLU A 222 -10.35 -15.18 1.40
CA GLU A 222 -10.05 -16.26 2.35
C GLU A 222 -8.56 -16.63 2.42
N LYS A 223 -7.87 -16.58 1.28
CA LYS A 223 -6.43 -16.83 1.23
C LYS A 223 -5.66 -15.59 1.67
N ALA A 224 -6.15 -14.39 1.33
CA ALA A 224 -5.55 -13.13 1.76
C ALA A 224 -5.60 -13.01 3.31
N ALA A 225 -6.73 -13.32 3.93
CA ALA A 225 -6.90 -13.29 5.39
C ALA A 225 -5.97 -14.25 6.14
N ARG A 226 -5.43 -15.28 5.48
CA ARG A 226 -4.40 -16.19 6.03
C ARG A 226 -2.98 -15.73 5.73
N LEU A 227 -2.77 -15.14 4.55
CA LEU A 227 -1.47 -14.71 4.07
C LEU A 227 -1.00 -13.40 4.73
N LEU A 228 -1.94 -12.49 4.93
CA LEU A 228 -1.67 -11.13 5.38
C LEU A 228 -1.71 -11.05 6.91
N PRO A 229 -0.79 -10.29 7.53
CA PRO A 229 -0.78 -10.11 8.98
C PRO A 229 -1.81 -9.10 9.45
N LEU A 230 -2.13 -9.17 10.75
CA LEU A 230 -3.03 -8.23 11.44
C LEU A 230 -2.62 -6.77 11.29
N SER A 231 -1.32 -6.52 11.12
CA SER A 231 -0.77 -5.17 11.05
C SER A 231 -1.28 -4.36 9.85
N LEU A 232 -1.74 -5.02 8.78
CA LEU A 232 -2.38 -4.39 7.61
C LEU A 232 -3.84 -3.97 7.86
N TYR A 233 -4.50 -4.54 8.87
CA TYR A 233 -5.91 -4.29 9.18
C TYR A 233 -6.12 -3.27 10.31
N LYS A 234 -5.03 -2.73 10.88
CA LYS A 234 -5.07 -1.75 11.99
C LYS A 234 -5.80 -0.45 11.69
N HIS A 235 -6.02 -0.17 10.41
CA HIS A 235 -6.64 1.05 9.90
C HIS A 235 -7.95 0.78 9.16
N ALA A 236 -8.51 -0.43 9.28
CA ALA A 236 -9.80 -0.75 8.67
C ALA A 236 -10.87 0.26 9.12
N THR A 237 -11.57 0.86 8.15
CA THR A 237 -12.58 1.90 8.42
C THR A 237 -13.89 1.32 8.96
N SER A 238 -14.13 0.02 8.77
CA SER A 238 -15.38 -0.65 9.13
C SER A 238 -15.16 -1.87 10.01
N LYS A 239 -16.00 -2.01 11.04
CA LYS A 239 -16.02 -3.17 11.94
C LYS A 239 -16.34 -4.46 11.18
N ARG A 240 -17.19 -4.38 10.15
CA ARG A 240 -17.57 -5.52 9.29
C ARG A 240 -16.33 -6.17 8.68
N VAL A 241 -15.43 -5.36 8.12
CA VAL A 241 -14.17 -5.82 7.50
C VAL A 241 -13.32 -6.63 8.49
N LEU A 242 -13.24 -6.19 9.75
CA LEU A 242 -12.49 -6.89 10.79
C LEU A 242 -13.16 -8.22 11.18
N ASN A 243 -14.49 -8.23 11.29
CA ASN A 243 -15.24 -9.46 11.58
C ASN A 243 -15.09 -10.47 10.44
N ASP A 244 -15.22 -10.04 9.19
CA ASP A 244 -15.07 -10.87 8.01
C ASP A 244 -13.65 -11.44 7.89
N TYR A 245 -12.64 -10.61 8.15
CA TYR A 245 -11.25 -11.03 8.23
C TYR A 245 -11.08 -12.16 9.25
N TRP A 246 -11.64 -12.02 10.45
CA TRP A 246 -11.56 -13.04 11.48
C TRP A 246 -12.31 -14.31 11.08
N ALA A 247 -13.55 -14.20 10.59
CA ALA A 247 -14.33 -15.35 10.14
C ALA A 247 -13.57 -16.17 9.08
N LYS A 248 -12.98 -15.50 8.09
CA LYS A 248 -12.18 -16.14 7.03
C LYS A 248 -10.89 -16.76 7.56
N ARG A 249 -10.20 -16.09 8.48
CA ARG A 249 -8.95 -16.58 9.09
C ARG A 249 -9.18 -17.76 10.02
N THR A 250 -10.28 -17.80 10.78
CA THR A 250 -10.60 -18.87 11.72
C THR A 250 -11.28 -20.07 11.07
N GLY A 251 -12.07 -19.86 10.01
CA GLY A 251 -12.81 -20.92 9.31
C GLY A 251 -11.94 -21.94 8.56
N SER A 252 -10.63 -21.71 8.44
CA SER A 252 -9.74 -22.52 7.60
C SER A 252 -8.47 -23.03 8.31
N GLY A 253 -8.57 -23.28 9.62
CA GLY A 253 -7.48 -23.78 10.47
C GLY A 253 -6.50 -22.66 10.84
N PHE A 254 -6.32 -22.40 12.15
CA PHE A 254 -5.51 -21.29 12.63
C PHE A 254 -4.08 -21.34 12.06
N ALA A 255 -3.61 -20.20 11.53
CA ALA A 255 -2.18 -19.93 11.55
C ALA A 255 -1.74 -19.94 13.02
N LYS A 256 -0.86 -20.89 13.40
CA LYS A 256 -0.39 -21.03 14.79
C LYS A 256 0.06 -19.67 15.33
N GLY A 257 -0.60 -19.18 16.37
CA GLY A 257 -0.18 -18.01 17.14
C GLY A 257 -0.94 -16.69 16.92
N GLU A 258 -1.88 -16.60 15.97
CA GLU A 258 -2.64 -15.37 15.74
C GLU A 258 -4.16 -15.59 15.77
N GLY A 259 -4.80 -15.30 16.91
CA GLY A 259 -6.26 -15.29 17.08
C GLY A 259 -6.83 -13.90 17.41
N PRO A 260 -8.16 -13.77 17.58
CA PRO A 260 -8.82 -12.48 17.87
C PRO A 260 -8.24 -11.71 19.07
N GLY A 261 -7.67 -12.42 20.05
CA GLY A 261 -6.99 -11.83 21.21
C GLY A 261 -5.58 -11.28 20.96
N SER A 262 -5.04 -11.41 19.75
CA SER A 262 -3.67 -10.98 19.43
C SER A 262 -3.52 -9.47 19.48
N LYS A 263 -2.42 -9.00 20.07
CA LYS A 263 -2.16 -7.57 20.26
C LYS A 263 -1.50 -6.95 19.03
N VAL A 264 -1.94 -5.75 18.62
CA VAL A 264 -1.52 -5.08 17.37
C VAL A 264 -0.77 -3.77 17.58
N ASN A 265 -0.57 -3.34 18.82
CA ASN A 265 0.18 -2.13 19.15
C ASN A 265 0.82 -2.21 20.55
N LYS A 266 1.68 -1.23 20.84
CA LYS A 266 2.36 -1.09 22.14
C LYS A 266 1.42 -0.79 23.31
N LYS A 267 0.16 -0.40 23.04
CA LYS A 267 -0.88 -0.19 24.06
C LYS A 267 -1.56 -1.50 24.49
N GLY A 268 -1.12 -2.65 23.95
CA GLY A 268 -1.71 -3.94 24.28
C GLY A 268 -3.14 -4.12 23.76
N GLN A 269 -3.53 -3.42 22.69
CA GLN A 269 -4.87 -3.51 22.11
C GLN A 269 -4.95 -4.60 21.04
N THR A 270 -6.08 -5.30 20.93
CA THR A 270 -6.48 -6.13 19.78
C THR A 270 -6.93 -5.28 18.59
N LEU A 271 -7.21 -5.89 17.43
CA LEU A 271 -7.79 -5.17 16.29
C LEU A 271 -9.14 -4.52 16.63
N LEU A 272 -10.03 -5.25 17.31
CA LEU A 272 -11.36 -4.76 17.66
C LEU A 272 -11.30 -3.69 18.75
N GLU A 273 -10.46 -3.87 19.78
CA GLU A 273 -10.23 -2.86 20.82
C GLU A 273 -9.66 -1.57 20.21
N ARG A 274 -8.71 -1.72 19.27
CA ARG A 274 -8.15 -0.57 18.56
C ARG A 274 -9.20 0.14 17.70
N TYR A 275 -10.01 -0.61 16.96
CA TYR A 275 -11.09 -0.06 16.14
C TYR A 275 -12.05 0.76 17.00
N ALA A 276 -12.56 0.17 18.09
CA ALA A 276 -13.48 0.83 19.02
C ALA A 276 -12.87 2.11 19.62
N ALA A 277 -11.58 2.09 19.97
CA ALA A 277 -10.87 3.27 20.48
C ALA A 277 -10.67 4.40 19.45
N ASN A 278 -11.01 4.18 18.18
CA ASN A 278 -10.91 5.16 17.09
C ASN A 278 -12.25 5.29 16.35
N GLU A 279 -13.33 4.72 16.89
CA GLU A 279 -14.66 4.81 16.30
C GLU A 279 -15.22 6.21 16.55
N ILE A 280 -15.70 6.84 15.48
CA ILE A 280 -16.30 8.15 15.50
C ILE A 280 -17.56 8.15 14.66
N GLN A 281 -18.39 9.17 14.86
CA GLN A 281 -19.57 9.43 14.05
C GLN A 281 -19.46 10.83 13.44
N ARG A 282 -19.61 10.94 12.11
CA ARG A 282 -19.61 12.22 11.37
C ARG A 282 -20.71 12.24 10.30
N PRO A 283 -21.22 13.41 9.92
CA PRO A 283 -22.11 13.54 8.77
C PRO A 283 -21.46 12.99 7.50
N VAL A 284 -22.23 12.25 6.70
CA VAL A 284 -21.91 11.95 5.30
C VAL A 284 -21.91 13.27 4.55
N ARG A 285 -20.86 13.52 3.76
CA ARG A 285 -20.80 14.75 2.97
C ARG A 285 -21.71 14.62 1.74
N ALA A 286 -22.37 15.72 1.38
CA ALA A 286 -23.22 15.77 0.19
C ALA A 286 -22.41 15.77 -1.14
N ASP A 287 -21.10 16.02 -1.09
CA ASP A 287 -20.21 16.06 -2.26
C ASP A 287 -19.58 14.70 -2.61
N SER A 288 -19.81 13.65 -1.82
CA SER A 288 -19.40 12.31 -2.22
C SER A 288 -20.35 11.76 -3.29
N ASN A 289 -19.84 11.42 -4.48
CA ASN A 289 -20.60 10.71 -5.54
C ASN A 289 -21.07 9.29 -5.16
N SER A 290 -21.17 8.98 -3.86
CA SER A 290 -21.75 7.75 -3.34
C SER A 290 -23.28 7.80 -3.44
N ASP A 291 -23.91 6.66 -3.71
CA ASP A 291 -25.37 6.51 -3.65
C ASP A 291 -25.97 7.01 -2.31
N GLU A 292 -25.17 6.98 -1.23
CA GLU A 292 -25.50 7.51 0.10
C GLU A 292 -25.72 9.04 0.14
N ALA A 293 -25.05 9.81 -0.71
CA ALA A 293 -25.16 11.28 -0.71
C ALA A 293 -26.40 11.77 -1.46
N GLN A 294 -26.91 10.98 -2.41
CA GLN A 294 -28.09 11.32 -3.21
C GLN A 294 -29.41 11.23 -2.42
N SER A 295 -29.37 10.71 -1.18
CA SER A 295 -30.53 10.55 -0.29
C SER A 295 -30.47 11.40 0.99
N ILE A 296 -29.52 12.34 1.07
CA ILE A 296 -29.38 13.21 2.24
C ILE A 296 -30.52 14.24 2.27
N ASP A 297 -31.44 14.09 3.23
CA ASP A 297 -32.32 15.18 3.66
C ASP A 297 -31.47 16.22 4.41
N LEU A 298 -31.43 17.45 3.91
CA LEU A 298 -30.67 18.55 4.51
C LEU A 298 -31.14 18.90 5.94
N ASN A 299 -32.32 18.45 6.34
CA ASN A 299 -32.83 18.63 7.71
C ASN A 299 -32.34 17.54 8.68
N TYR A 300 -31.88 16.39 8.18
CA TYR A 300 -31.39 15.25 8.97
C TYR A 300 -30.11 14.69 8.35
N PRO A 301 -28.93 15.21 8.74
CA PRO A 301 -27.68 14.75 8.16
C PRO A 301 -27.48 13.26 8.45
N LEU A 302 -27.36 12.45 7.40
CA LEU A 302 -27.02 11.04 7.53
C LEU A 302 -25.67 10.92 8.24
N LEU A 303 -25.62 10.24 9.38
CA LEU A 303 -24.40 10.05 10.14
C LEU A 303 -23.73 8.72 9.78
N ARG A 304 -22.43 8.76 9.49
CA ARG A 304 -21.59 7.58 9.26
C ARG A 304 -20.73 7.29 10.48
N THR A 305 -20.79 6.06 10.96
CA THR A 305 -19.89 5.54 11.99
C THR A 305 -18.74 4.79 11.34
N TYR A 306 -17.50 5.18 11.66
CA TYR A 306 -16.30 4.54 11.11
C TYR A 306 -15.09 4.74 12.01
N SER A 307 -14.00 4.00 11.75
CA SER A 307 -12.73 4.24 12.44
C SER A 307 -11.90 5.35 11.76
N ASN A 308 -11.62 6.45 12.46
CA ASN A 308 -10.73 7.52 11.97
C ASN A 308 -9.23 7.23 12.16
N SER A 309 -8.87 5.98 12.45
CA SER A 309 -7.51 5.58 12.77
C SER A 309 -6.51 5.83 11.63
N TYR A 310 -6.97 5.95 10.37
CA TYR A 310 -6.17 6.33 9.22
C TYR A 310 -5.88 7.84 9.18
N GLU A 311 -6.78 8.70 9.67
CA GLU A 311 -6.56 10.15 9.77
C GLU A 311 -5.44 10.45 10.78
N ALA A 312 -5.47 9.78 11.94
CA ALA A 312 -4.36 9.84 12.90
C ALA A 312 -3.05 9.33 12.28
N LYS A 313 -3.13 8.30 11.40
CA LYS A 313 -1.96 7.76 10.72
C LYS A 313 -1.39 8.72 9.69
N ARG A 314 -2.23 9.46 8.97
CA ARG A 314 -1.83 10.54 8.06
C ARG A 314 -0.97 11.57 8.77
N ILE A 315 -1.46 12.09 9.90
CA ILE A 315 -0.75 13.06 10.74
C ILE A 315 0.60 12.49 11.20
N ASP A 316 0.64 11.24 11.69
CA ASP A 316 1.86 10.56 12.12
C ASP A 316 2.91 10.42 11.00
N LEU A 317 2.48 10.03 9.78
CA LEU A 317 3.37 9.89 8.63
C LEU A 317 3.97 11.24 8.20
N ILE A 318 3.13 12.29 8.13
CA ILE A 318 3.58 13.63 7.74
C ILE A 318 4.50 14.23 8.80
N ARG A 319 4.19 14.07 10.09
CA ARG A 319 5.08 14.48 11.18
C ARG A 319 6.44 13.79 11.10
N THR A 320 6.44 12.48 10.87
CA THR A 320 7.68 11.69 10.72
C THR A 320 8.50 12.23 9.54
N ALA A 321 7.86 12.42 8.38
CA ALA A 321 8.54 12.92 7.19
C ALA A 321 9.14 14.33 7.41
N LEU A 322 8.37 15.26 7.98
CA LEU A 322 8.84 16.61 8.29
C LEU A 322 10.00 16.63 9.29
N ALA A 323 9.94 15.80 10.34
CA ALA A 323 11.03 15.69 11.31
C ALA A 323 12.32 15.22 10.62
N SER A 324 12.25 14.16 9.82
CA SER A 324 13.42 13.62 9.12
C SER A 324 14.00 14.57 8.07
N LEU A 325 13.14 15.26 7.30
CA LEU A 325 13.58 16.26 6.34
C LEU A 325 14.31 17.43 7.01
N THR A 326 13.83 17.87 8.18
CA THR A 326 14.44 19.01 8.88
C THR A 326 15.74 18.66 9.60
N HIS A 327 15.83 17.48 10.20
CA HIS A 327 17.08 17.04 10.84
C HIS A 327 18.20 16.82 9.82
N HIS A 328 17.89 16.32 8.62
CA HIS A 328 18.88 16.14 7.55
C HIS A 328 19.44 17.49 7.02
N HIS A 329 18.73 18.61 7.17
CA HIS A 329 19.27 19.92 6.80
C HIS A 329 20.30 20.48 7.80
N LEU A 330 20.48 19.84 8.96
CA LEU A 330 21.44 20.22 10.00
C LEU A 330 22.69 19.33 10.05
N ALA A 331 22.70 18.24 9.27
CA ALA A 331 23.81 17.28 9.17
C ALA A 331 24.51 17.43 7.82
#